data_AF-A0A944UGV1-F1
#
_entry.id   AF-A0A944UGV1-F1
#
_cell.length_a   1.000
_cell.length_b   1.000
_cell.length_c   1.000
_cell.angle_alpha   90.00
_cell.angle_beta   90.00
_cell.angle_gamma   90.00
#
_symmetry.space_group_name_H-M   'P 1'
#
loop_
_entity.id
_entity.type
_entity.pdbx_description
1 polymer ?
#
loop_
_entity_poly.entity_id
_entity_poly.type
_entity_poly.pdbx_seq_one_letter_code
_entity_poly.pdbx_strand_id
1 'polypeptide(L)'
;MLNSFSSHWPLFVLILSIAWVVFGITKLKLHPFLTLMCASIMVGLLSCPLPEISVENKGLFHSRVDLPPSVQIDYVLAVKWSLLGFGNTAGGIGLIIALAAIIGACMMKSGAADRIVRFLLSIFGIKYAGFVLLLSGFLLSIPVFFDTVFFLLIPLARAMAVRAGGKYLFFVMAMAGAGA
;
A
#
# COMPACT_ATOMS: atom_id res chain seq x y z
N MET A 1 19.63 -38.76 2.04
CA MET A 1 20.24 -37.52 1.47
C MET A 1 19.23 -36.55 0.83
N LEU A 2 17.90 -36.72 1.02
CA LEU A 2 16.85 -35.89 0.40
C LEU A 2 16.11 -34.93 1.36
N ASN A 3 16.55 -34.78 2.62
CA ASN A 3 15.81 -34.00 3.64
C ASN A 3 16.39 -32.61 3.98
N SER A 4 17.59 -32.27 3.48
CA SER A 4 18.20 -30.94 3.73
C SER A 4 17.67 -29.85 2.77
N PHE A 5 17.24 -30.25 1.56
CA PHE A 5 16.65 -29.35 0.56
C PHE A 5 15.21 -28.93 0.91
N SER A 6 14.44 -29.78 1.62
CA SER A 6 13.07 -29.45 2.05
C SER A 6 13.02 -28.29 3.05
N SER A 7 14.02 -28.16 3.93
CA SER A 7 14.02 -27.12 4.97
C SER A 7 14.33 -25.71 4.44
N HIS A 8 15.14 -25.59 3.38
CA HIS A 8 15.56 -24.28 2.84
C HIS A 8 14.72 -23.83 1.63
N TRP A 9 13.92 -24.73 1.05
CA TRP A 9 13.02 -24.43 -0.06
C TRP A 9 12.18 -23.16 0.13
N PRO A 10 11.48 -22.93 1.26
CA PRO A 10 10.71 -21.70 1.45
C PRO A 10 11.59 -20.43 1.49
N LEU A 11 12.82 -20.52 1.99
CA LEU A 11 13.76 -19.39 1.99
C LEU A 11 14.21 -19.04 0.57
N PHE A 12 14.42 -20.05 -0.28
CA PHE A 12 14.74 -19.83 -1.69
C PHE A 12 13.58 -19.17 -2.45
N VAL A 13 12.34 -19.62 -2.23
CA VAL A 13 11.14 -19.01 -2.82
C VAL A 13 10.97 -17.56 -2.36
N LEU A 14 11.22 -17.27 -1.08
CA LEU A 14 11.19 -15.92 -0.54
C LEU A 14 12.21 -15.01 -1.25
N ILE A 15 13.48 -15.41 -1.30
CA ILE A 15 14.56 -14.62 -1.92
C ILE A 15 14.27 -14.40 -3.40
N LEU A 16 13.83 -15.44 -4.11
CA LEU A 16 13.48 -15.36 -5.53
C LEU A 16 12.32 -14.39 -5.77
N SER A 17 11.30 -14.39 -4.91
CA SER A 17 10.16 -13.47 -5.04
C SER A 17 10.53 -12.02 -4.77
N ILE A 18 11.37 -11.75 -3.76
CA ILE A 18 11.87 -10.39 -3.47
C ILE A 18 12.71 -9.89 -4.64
N ALA A 19 13.62 -10.74 -5.15
CA ALA A 19 14.44 -10.40 -6.31
C ALA A 19 13.58 -10.09 -7.54
N TRP A 20 12.51 -10.87 -7.76
CA TRP A 20 11.56 -10.62 -8.83
C TRP A 20 10.82 -9.29 -8.67
N VAL A 21 10.37 -8.96 -7.46
CA VAL A 21 9.67 -7.69 -7.19
C VAL A 21 10.60 -6.50 -7.45
N VAL A 22 11.82 -6.53 -6.89
CA VAL A 22 12.80 -5.45 -7.08
C VAL A 22 13.17 -5.32 -8.56
N PHE A 23 13.44 -6.44 -9.24
CA PHE A 23 13.76 -6.43 -10.66
C PHE A 23 12.60 -5.88 -11.52
N GLY A 24 11.37 -6.30 -11.24
CA GLY A 24 10.18 -5.86 -11.96
C GLY A 24 9.93 -4.36 -11.85
N ILE A 25 10.10 -3.80 -10.64
CA ILE A 25 9.93 -2.36 -10.40
C ILE A 25 11.10 -1.57 -11.02
N THR A 26 12.34 -2.00 -10.80
CA THR A 26 13.53 -1.20 -11.17
C THR A 26 13.92 -1.30 -12.64
N LYS A 27 13.86 -2.50 -13.26
CA LYS A 27 14.33 -2.73 -14.64
C LYS A 27 13.21 -2.70 -15.67
N LEU A 28 12.04 -3.27 -15.34
CA LEU A 28 10.92 -3.38 -16.28
C LEU A 28 9.94 -2.20 -16.17
N LYS A 29 10.14 -1.29 -15.21
CA LYS A 29 9.25 -0.14 -14.93
C LYS A 29 7.77 -0.55 -14.85
N LEU A 30 7.51 -1.78 -14.39
CA LEU A 30 6.16 -2.28 -14.23
C LEU A 30 5.50 -1.60 -13.03
N HIS A 31 4.21 -1.31 -13.15
CA HIS A 31 3.45 -0.74 -12.06
C HIS A 31 3.50 -1.67 -10.83
N PRO A 32 3.76 -1.15 -9.60
CA PRO A 32 3.98 -1.98 -8.42
C PRO A 32 2.87 -3.00 -8.17
N PHE A 33 1.62 -2.60 -8.40
CA PHE A 33 0.46 -3.50 -8.32
C PHE A 33 0.62 -4.76 -9.18
N LEU A 34 1.01 -4.60 -10.45
CA LEU A 34 1.15 -5.72 -11.38
C LEU A 34 2.32 -6.61 -10.99
N THR A 35 3.44 -6.00 -10.60
CA THR A 35 4.63 -6.73 -10.13
C THR A 35 4.31 -7.59 -8.91
N LEU A 36 3.57 -7.07 -7.93
CA LEU A 36 3.16 -7.82 -6.74
C LEU A 36 2.18 -8.95 -7.06
N MET A 37 1.23 -8.73 -7.98
CA MET A 37 0.34 -9.80 -8.46
C MET A 37 1.12 -10.92 -9.15
N CYS A 38 2.05 -10.59 -10.05
CA CYS A 38 2.91 -11.58 -10.70
C CYS A 38 3.80 -12.32 -9.69
N ALA A 39 4.36 -11.61 -8.70
CA ALA A 39 5.17 -12.22 -7.65
C ALA A 39 4.35 -13.18 -6.78
N SER A 40 3.12 -12.81 -6.41
CA SER A 40 2.21 -13.69 -5.66
C SER A 40 1.90 -14.97 -6.42
N ILE A 41 1.56 -14.85 -7.72
CA ILE A 41 1.32 -16.02 -8.58
C ILE A 41 2.58 -16.86 -8.67
N MET A 42 3.76 -16.24 -8.88
CA MET A 42 5.02 -16.97 -8.97
C MET A 42 5.34 -17.73 -7.68
N VAL A 43 5.18 -17.10 -6.51
CA VAL A 43 5.33 -17.77 -5.20
C VAL A 43 4.36 -18.93 -5.05
N GLY A 44 3.10 -18.75 -5.48
CA GLY A 44 2.08 -19.80 -5.47
C GLY A 44 2.46 -21.00 -6.34
N LEU A 45 3.06 -20.77 -7.51
CA LEU A 45 3.53 -21.82 -8.41
C LEU A 45 4.74 -22.59 -7.84
N LEU A 46 5.59 -21.92 -7.06
CA LEU A 46 6.81 -22.48 -6.46
C LEU A 46 6.57 -23.16 -5.09
N SER A 47 5.46 -22.84 -4.41
CA SER A 47 5.06 -23.42 -3.12
C SER A 47 4.13 -24.63 -3.33
N CYS A 48 4.69 -25.81 -3.63
CA CYS A 48 3.95 -27.07 -3.69
C CYS A 48 4.20 -27.87 -2.39
N PRO A 49 3.20 -28.51 -1.72
CA PRO A 49 1.79 -28.74 -2.07
C PRO A 49 0.82 -27.66 -1.57
N LEU A 50 -0.12 -27.25 -2.42
CA LEU A 50 -1.21 -26.36 -2.02
C LEU A 50 -2.38 -27.17 -1.45
N PRO A 51 -3.00 -26.74 -0.35
CA PRO A 51 -4.23 -27.37 0.12
C PRO A 51 -5.34 -27.18 -0.94
N GLU A 52 -6.11 -28.24 -1.17
CA GLU A 52 -7.34 -28.14 -1.93
C GLU A 52 -8.25 -27.11 -1.26
N ILE A 53 -9.05 -26.39 -2.06
CA ILE A 53 -10.00 -25.40 -1.57
C ILE A 53 -11.15 -26.16 -0.90
N SER A 54 -10.89 -26.63 0.33
CA SER A 54 -11.86 -27.28 1.19
C SER A 54 -12.82 -26.24 1.77
N VAL A 55 -14.10 -26.60 1.74
CA VAL A 55 -15.26 -25.82 2.22
C VAL A 55 -15.25 -25.54 3.73
N GLU A 56 -14.29 -26.06 4.49
CA GLU A 56 -14.36 -26.05 5.96
C GLU A 56 -13.71 -24.83 6.65
N ASN A 57 -12.99 -23.95 5.93
CA ASN A 57 -12.34 -22.80 6.58
C ASN A 57 -13.22 -21.53 6.56
N LYS A 58 -14.07 -21.43 7.60
CA LYS A 58 -14.92 -20.28 7.90
C LYS A 58 -14.09 -19.03 8.24
N GLY A 59 -13.96 -18.11 7.29
CA GLY A 59 -13.52 -16.74 7.54
C GLY A 59 -14.71 -15.81 7.83
N LEU A 60 -14.44 -14.62 8.39
CA LEU A 60 -15.42 -13.66 8.94
C LEU A 60 -16.50 -13.13 7.96
N PHE A 61 -16.41 -13.44 6.66
CA PHE A 61 -17.39 -13.06 5.64
C PHE A 61 -17.70 -14.29 4.78
N HIS A 62 -18.85 -14.91 5.05
CA HIS A 62 -19.29 -16.16 4.42
C HIS A 62 -19.93 -15.91 3.04
N SER A 63 -19.29 -16.44 2.00
CA SER A 63 -19.87 -17.15 0.83
C SER A 63 -18.76 -17.32 -0.20
N ARG A 64 -18.07 -18.47 -0.13
CA ARG A 64 -17.12 -18.85 -1.19
C ARG A 64 -17.89 -19.58 -2.28
N VAL A 65 -17.73 -19.10 -3.50
CA VAL A 65 -18.23 -19.69 -4.74
C VAL A 65 -17.96 -21.19 -4.73
N ASP A 66 -19.02 -21.99 -4.84
CA ASP A 66 -18.94 -23.43 -5.08
C ASP A 66 -18.26 -23.66 -6.44
N LEU A 67 -17.19 -24.42 -6.46
CA LEU A 67 -16.53 -24.87 -7.67
C LEU A 67 -16.41 -26.40 -7.61
N PRO A 68 -16.96 -27.14 -8.60
CA PRO A 68 -17.02 -28.59 -8.59
C PRO A 68 -15.61 -29.21 -8.59
N PRO A 69 -15.47 -30.49 -8.18
CA PRO A 69 -14.18 -31.16 -8.09
C PRO A 69 -13.70 -31.49 -9.50
N SER A 70 -13.08 -30.53 -10.15
CA SER A 70 -12.41 -30.73 -11.43
C SER A 70 -10.93 -30.96 -11.19
N VAL A 71 -10.51 -32.21 -11.42
CA VAL A 71 -9.13 -32.65 -11.60
C VAL A 71 -8.41 -31.72 -12.58
N GLN A 72 -7.68 -30.70 -12.12
CA GLN A 72 -6.88 -29.85 -13.02
C GLN A 72 -5.69 -29.18 -12.34
N ILE A 73 -4.49 -29.58 -12.78
CA ILE A 73 -3.18 -28.89 -12.83
C ILE A 73 -2.85 -27.91 -11.68
N ASP A 74 -1.83 -28.22 -10.87
CA ASP A 74 -1.31 -27.42 -9.74
C ASP A 74 -1.16 -25.91 -10.03
N TYR A 75 -0.85 -25.55 -11.28
CA TYR A 75 -0.71 -24.15 -11.72
C TYR A 75 -2.02 -23.35 -11.67
N VAL A 76 -3.17 -23.97 -11.96
CA VAL A 76 -4.48 -23.31 -11.90
C VAL A 76 -4.86 -23.00 -10.46
N LEU A 77 -4.51 -23.90 -9.54
CA LEU A 77 -4.78 -23.73 -8.11
C LEU A 77 -3.97 -22.58 -7.52
N ALA A 78 -2.69 -22.45 -7.88
CA ALA A 78 -1.83 -21.34 -7.47
C ALA A 78 -2.42 -19.97 -7.89
N VAL A 79 -2.84 -19.84 -9.14
CA VAL A 79 -3.47 -18.61 -9.64
C VAL A 79 -4.78 -18.32 -8.88
N LYS A 80 -5.62 -19.34 -8.66
CA LYS A 80 -6.88 -19.17 -7.92
C LYS A 80 -6.66 -18.67 -6.49
N TRP A 81 -5.71 -19.23 -5.75
CA TRP A 81 -5.42 -18.80 -4.37
C TRP A 81 -4.92 -17.36 -4.31
N SER A 82 -4.02 -16.96 -5.21
CA SER A 82 -3.53 -15.59 -5.29
C SER A 82 -4.66 -14.58 -5.55
N LEU A 83 -5.55 -14.89 -6.51
CA LEU A 83 -6.67 -14.00 -6.84
C LEU A 83 -7.75 -13.97 -5.76
N LEU A 84 -8.05 -15.11 -5.13
CA LEU A 84 -9.02 -15.18 -4.02
C LEU A 84 -8.56 -14.39 -2.80
N GLY A 85 -7.27 -14.52 -2.43
CA GLY A 85 -6.69 -13.72 -1.34
C GLY A 85 -6.79 -12.23 -1.63
N PHE A 86 -6.41 -11.82 -2.84
CA PHE A 86 -6.55 -10.43 -3.29
C PHE A 86 -8.00 -9.93 -3.25
N GLY A 87 -8.93 -10.69 -3.83
CA GLY A 87 -10.34 -10.31 -3.91
C GLY A 87 -11.01 -10.17 -2.54
N ASN A 88 -10.71 -11.07 -1.60
CA ASN A 88 -11.23 -10.97 -0.24
C ASN A 88 -10.72 -9.73 0.49
N THR A 89 -9.42 -9.44 0.39
CA THR A 89 -8.85 -8.23 0.99
C THR A 89 -9.40 -6.97 0.32
N ALA A 90 -9.41 -6.93 -1.02
CA ALA A 90 -9.94 -5.81 -1.79
C ALA A 90 -11.43 -5.57 -1.51
N GLY A 91 -12.24 -6.62 -1.35
CA GLY A 91 -13.63 -6.51 -0.93
C GLY A 91 -13.79 -5.98 0.51
N GLY A 92 -12.89 -6.39 1.42
CA GLY A 92 -12.92 -5.97 2.82
C GLY A 92 -12.56 -4.49 3.05
N ILE A 93 -11.56 -3.96 2.33
CA ILE A 93 -11.09 -2.57 2.51
C ILE A 93 -11.46 -1.63 1.37
N GLY A 94 -11.88 -2.13 0.21
CA GLY A 94 -12.05 -1.34 -1.01
C GLY A 94 -13.08 -0.22 -0.88
N LEU A 95 -14.22 -0.49 -0.23
CA LEU A 95 -15.24 0.54 0.03
C LEU A 95 -14.71 1.66 0.93
N ILE A 96 -13.95 1.29 1.97
CA ILE A 96 -13.36 2.26 2.91
C ILE A 96 -12.34 3.14 2.18
N ILE A 97 -11.48 2.55 1.34
CA ILE A 97 -10.51 3.29 0.52
C ILE A 97 -11.22 4.24 -0.45
N ALA A 98 -12.29 3.78 -1.11
CA ALA A 98 -13.05 4.61 -2.05
C ALA A 98 -13.70 5.82 -1.36
N LEU A 99 -14.33 5.62 -0.20
CA LEU A 99 -14.92 6.70 0.60
C LEU A 99 -13.85 7.68 1.11
N ALA A 100 -12.71 7.17 1.59
CA ALA A 100 -11.58 7.99 2.02
C ALA A 100 -11.03 8.86 0.87
N ALA A 101 -10.91 8.30 -0.34
CA ALA A 101 -10.47 9.03 -1.52
C ALA A 101 -11.46 10.14 -1.92
N ILE A 102 -12.77 9.90 -1.81
CA ILE A 102 -13.81 10.92 -2.06
C ILE A 102 -13.71 12.05 -1.04
N ILE A 103 -13.64 11.72 0.25
CA ILE A 103 -13.50 12.70 1.34
C ILE A 103 -12.20 13.51 1.15
N GLY A 104 -11.10 12.85 0.84
CA GLY A 104 -9.81 13.45 0.54
C GLY A 104 -9.86 14.43 -0.64
N ALA A 105 -10.44 14.00 -1.77
CA ALA A 105 -10.60 14.83 -2.95
C ALA A 105 -11.48 16.07 -2.66
N CYS A 106 -12.56 15.91 -1.90
CA CYS A 106 -13.43 17.01 -1.49
C CYS A 106 -12.71 17.97 -0.52
N MET A 107 -11.94 17.46 0.43
CA MET A 107 -11.15 18.25 1.37
C MET A 107 -10.05 19.07 0.67
N MET A 108 -9.43 18.49 -0.35
CA MET A 108 -8.49 19.15 -1.25
C MET A 108 -9.15 20.27 -2.04
N LYS A 109 -10.26 19.98 -2.74
CA LYS A 109 -10.94 20.95 -3.60
C LYS A 109 -11.61 22.09 -2.82
N SER A 110 -12.04 21.84 -1.58
CA SER A 110 -12.67 22.85 -0.73
C SER A 110 -11.67 23.81 -0.06
N GLY A 111 -10.36 23.53 -0.11
CA GLY A 111 -9.35 24.32 0.60
C GLY A 111 -9.37 24.14 2.12
N ALA A 112 -10.15 23.18 2.64
CA ALA A 112 -10.20 22.86 4.06
C ALA A 112 -8.82 22.43 4.60
N ALA A 113 -8.05 21.67 3.80
CA ALA A 113 -6.69 21.29 4.14
C ALA A 113 -5.77 22.51 4.34
N ASP A 114 -5.80 23.49 3.43
CA ASP A 114 -5.01 24.74 3.55
C ASP A 114 -5.40 25.53 4.81
N ARG A 115 -6.71 25.53 5.15
CA ARG A 115 -7.19 26.20 6.37
C ARG A 115 -6.66 25.55 7.64
N ILE A 116 -6.60 24.23 7.71
CA ILE A 116 -6.04 23.50 8.85
C ILE A 116 -4.56 23.82 9.03
N VAL A 117 -3.77 23.81 7.94
CA VAL A 117 -2.33 24.13 8.02
C VAL A 117 -2.12 25.56 8.51
N ARG A 118 -2.89 26.54 8.00
CA ARG A 118 -2.82 27.93 8.45
C ARG A 118 -3.22 28.11 9.92
N PHE A 119 -4.22 27.37 10.37
CA PHE A 119 -4.63 27.38 11.77
C PHE A 119 -3.49 26.88 12.68
N LEU A 120 -2.89 25.73 12.38
CA LEU A 120 -1.73 25.24 13.13
C LEU A 120 -0.53 26.20 13.07
N LEU A 121 -0.29 26.85 11.93
CA LEU A 121 0.78 27.86 11.79
C LEU A 121 0.53 29.09 12.67
N SER A 122 -0.72 29.50 12.85
CA SER A 122 -1.04 30.62 13.74
C SER A 122 -0.78 30.31 15.21
N ILE A 123 -0.91 29.04 15.62
CA ILE A 123 -0.68 28.58 17.00
C ILE A 123 0.82 28.40 17.28
N PHE A 124 1.53 27.67 16.43
CA PHE A 124 2.95 27.36 16.64
C PHE A 124 3.89 28.49 16.18
N GLY A 125 3.45 29.33 15.24
CA GLY A 125 4.25 30.40 14.66
C GLY A 125 5.13 29.96 13.49
N ILE A 126 5.53 30.94 12.68
CA ILE A 126 6.22 30.74 11.39
C ILE A 126 7.60 30.08 11.58
N LYS A 127 8.24 30.26 12.75
CA LYS A 127 9.57 29.66 13.04
C LYS A 127 9.56 28.13 13.12
N TYR A 128 8.39 27.52 13.33
CA TYR A 128 8.21 26.06 13.39
C TYR A 128 7.42 25.50 12.21
N ALA A 129 7.43 26.19 11.06
CA ALA A 129 6.68 25.77 9.88
C ALA A 129 6.93 24.31 9.45
N GLY A 130 8.15 23.79 9.63
CA GLY A 130 8.46 22.38 9.36
C GLY A 130 7.73 21.41 10.30
N PHE A 131 7.67 21.73 11.59
CA PHE A 131 6.94 20.92 12.59
C PHE A 131 5.42 20.99 12.36
N VAL A 132 4.92 22.16 11.96
CA VAL A 132 3.51 22.34 11.61
C VAL A 132 3.12 21.52 10.38
N LEU A 133 3.98 21.47 9.35
CA LEU A 133 3.73 20.59 8.21
C LEU A 133 3.72 19.12 8.61
N LEU A 134 4.65 18.72 9.47
CA LEU A 134 4.70 17.35 9.97
C LEU A 134 3.41 16.99 10.71
N LEU A 135 2.98 17.83 11.67
CA LEU A 135 1.77 17.60 12.46
C LEU A 135 0.50 17.64 11.61
N SER A 136 0.40 18.62 10.70
CA SER A 136 -0.74 18.74 9.80
C SER A 136 -0.81 17.59 8.80
N GLY A 137 0.32 17.17 8.24
CA GLY A 137 0.40 16.02 7.34
C GLY A 137 -0.03 14.74 8.02
N PHE A 138 0.44 14.50 9.24
CA PHE A 138 0.01 13.35 10.04
C PHE A 138 -1.51 13.36 10.31
N LEU A 139 -2.05 14.51 10.71
CA LEU A 139 -3.48 14.64 11.01
C LEU A 139 -4.36 14.49 9.76
N LEU A 140 -3.91 15.05 8.63
CA LEU A 140 -4.60 14.94 7.34
C LEU A 140 -4.50 13.51 6.76
N SER A 141 -3.42 12.77 7.04
CA SER A 141 -3.19 11.42 6.51
C SER A 141 -4.14 10.36 7.05
N ILE A 142 -4.72 10.57 8.23
CA ILE A 142 -5.68 9.63 8.83
C ILE A 142 -6.95 9.52 7.96
N PRO A 143 -7.64 10.62 7.60
CA PRO A 143 -8.85 10.54 6.77
C PRO A 143 -8.61 10.45 5.26
N VAL A 144 -7.53 11.03 4.73
CA VAL A 144 -7.38 11.29 3.27
C VAL A 144 -6.62 10.19 2.54
N PHE A 145 -6.23 9.12 3.24
CA PHE A 145 -5.34 8.08 2.72
C PHE A 145 -3.96 8.63 2.36
N PHE A 146 -2.96 7.83 2.68
CA PHE A 146 -1.56 8.20 2.67
C PHE A 146 -1.09 8.84 1.34
N ASP A 147 -1.36 8.15 0.24
CA ASP A 147 -0.92 8.53 -1.11
C ASP A 147 -1.45 9.91 -1.54
N THR A 148 -2.70 10.22 -1.18
CA THR A 148 -3.32 11.47 -1.64
C THR A 148 -2.92 12.67 -0.76
N VAL A 149 -2.55 12.43 0.50
CA VAL A 149 -1.95 13.46 1.38
C VAL A 149 -0.55 13.85 0.91
N PHE A 150 0.23 12.91 0.38
CA PHE A 150 1.53 13.22 -0.19
C PHE A 150 1.43 14.27 -1.30
N PHE A 151 0.46 14.09 -2.22
CA PHE A 151 0.15 15.07 -3.27
C PHE A 151 -0.30 16.44 -2.73
N LEU A 152 -0.96 16.47 -1.58
CA LEU A 152 -1.41 17.69 -0.90
C LEU A 152 -0.26 18.45 -0.22
N LEU A 153 0.64 17.70 0.42
CA LEU A 153 1.77 18.24 1.16
C LEU A 153 2.85 18.81 0.23
N ILE A 154 3.06 18.26 -0.97
CA ILE A 154 4.05 18.80 -1.93
C ILE A 154 3.84 20.30 -2.26
N PRO A 155 2.66 20.76 -2.72
CA PRO A 155 2.43 22.18 -3.02
C PRO A 155 2.43 23.04 -1.74
N LEU A 156 1.91 22.52 -0.63
CA LEU A 156 1.92 23.19 0.67
C LEU A 156 3.35 23.40 1.19
N ALA A 157 4.18 22.36 1.17
CA ALA A 157 5.59 22.41 1.53
C ALA A 157 6.36 23.35 0.61
N ARG A 158 6.05 23.39 -0.69
CA ARG A 158 6.64 24.35 -1.62
C ARG A 158 6.23 25.79 -1.29
N ALA A 159 4.94 26.05 -1.05
CA ALA A 159 4.44 27.38 -0.68
C ALA A 159 5.03 27.87 0.66
N MET A 160 5.23 26.95 1.59
CA MET A 160 5.86 27.22 2.89
C MET A 160 7.37 27.41 2.79
N ALA A 161 8.08 26.63 2.00
CA ALA A 161 9.51 26.80 1.77
C ALA A 161 9.86 28.17 1.17
N VAL A 162 8.98 28.68 0.30
CA VAL A 162 9.09 30.03 -0.29
C VAL A 162 8.82 31.13 0.74
N ARG A 163 7.86 30.93 1.66
CA ARG A 163 7.51 31.91 2.71
C ARG A 163 8.45 31.89 3.92
N ALA A 164 9.03 30.74 4.26
CA ALA A 164 9.85 30.53 5.46
C ALA A 164 11.37 30.65 5.21
N GLY A 165 11.80 31.00 3.99
CA GLY A 165 13.20 31.37 3.74
C GLY A 165 14.18 30.20 3.55
N GLY A 166 13.88 29.27 2.63
CA GLY A 166 14.95 28.72 1.78
C GLY A 166 15.57 27.36 2.13
N LYS A 167 15.00 26.56 3.03
CA LYS A 167 15.44 25.14 3.19
C LYS A 167 14.35 24.16 2.78
N TYR A 168 14.08 24.11 1.47
CA TYR A 168 13.15 23.14 0.86
C TYR A 168 13.44 21.69 1.32
N LEU A 169 14.72 21.34 1.45
CA LEU A 169 15.16 20.02 1.93
C LEU A 169 14.67 19.70 3.36
N PHE A 170 14.62 20.69 4.26
CA PHE A 170 14.13 20.47 5.63
C PHE A 170 12.61 20.20 5.65
N PHE A 171 11.87 20.87 4.77
CA PHE A 171 10.44 20.63 4.60
C PHE A 171 10.16 19.26 3.99
N VAL A 172 10.96 18.82 3.01
CA VAL A 172 10.85 17.48 2.41
C VAL A 172 11.17 16.39 3.44
N MET A 173 12.21 16.58 4.24
CA MET A 173 12.55 15.64 5.33
C MET A 173 11.47 15.62 6.44
N ALA A 174 10.84 16.76 6.73
CA ALA A 174 9.72 16.82 7.66
C ALA A 174 8.47 16.12 7.12
N MET A 175 8.22 16.15 5.80
CA MET A 175 7.16 15.35 5.17
C MET A 175 7.47 13.85 5.28
N ALA A 176 8.70 13.44 4.94
CA ALA A 176 9.16 12.05 5.09
C ALA A 176 8.99 11.52 6.53
N GLY A 177 9.20 12.39 7.53
CA GLY A 177 9.01 12.07 8.94
C GLY A 177 7.54 12.07 9.41
N ALA A 178 6.62 12.72 8.70
CA ALA A 178 5.19 12.75 9.01
C ALA A 178 4.47 11.43 8.72
N GLY A 179 5.23 10.44 8.28
CA GLY A 179 4.76 9.20 7.72
C GLY A 179 4.70 9.24 6.20
N ALA A 180 4.66 10.44 5.56
CA ALA A 180 4.44 10.73 4.13
C ALA A 180 5.58 10.24 3.24
#